data_AF-A0A220UGL7-F1
#
_entry.id   AF-A0A220UGL7-F1
#
_cell.length_a   1.000
_cell.length_b   1.000
_cell.length_c   1.000
_cell.angle_alpha   90.00
_cell.angle_beta   90.00
_cell.angle_gamma   90.00
#
_symmetry.space_group_name_H-M   'P 1'
#
loop_
_entity.id
_entity.type
_entity.pdbx_description
1 polymer ?
#
loop_
_entity_poly.entity_id
_entity_poly.type
_entity_poly.pdbx_seq_one_letter_code
_entity_poly.pdbx_strand_id
1 'polypeptide(L)'
;MSTHRRGEMTLTAEQRATQPDAAGYAWTITEDQINTDGIIPSRVGTLGPADAHESLCEAVQKPGQHRVRFRMYDDDGIYYYGGFLTYDPELTEHLEPSWQPVQDFGMPDAGCVRISYPDRPALDCA
;
A
#
# COMPACT_ATOMS: atom_id res chain seq x y z
N MET A 1 -39.42 2.38 -8.21
CA MET A 1 -38.52 1.86 -9.26
C MET A 1 -37.16 2.50 -9.05
N SER A 2 -36.18 1.66 -8.70
CA SER A 2 -34.76 1.99 -8.60
C SER A 2 -34.25 2.70 -9.86
N THR A 3 -33.35 3.66 -9.70
CA THR A 3 -31.90 3.42 -9.85
C THR A 3 -31.14 4.70 -9.46
N HIS A 4 -30.50 4.67 -8.30
CA HIS A 4 -29.40 5.59 -7.99
C HIS A 4 -28.23 5.25 -8.94
N ARG A 5 -27.87 6.18 -9.82
CA ARG A 5 -26.60 6.13 -10.55
C ARG A 5 -25.48 6.39 -9.55
N ARG A 6 -24.67 5.36 -9.28
CA ARG A 6 -23.47 5.42 -8.46
C ARG A 6 -22.39 6.09 -9.32
N GLY A 7 -21.99 7.30 -8.93
CA GLY A 7 -20.92 8.02 -9.63
C GLY A 7 -19.63 7.21 -9.58
N GLU A 8 -19.02 7.03 -10.75
CA GLU A 8 -17.58 6.83 -10.87
C GLU A 8 -16.90 7.94 -10.06
N MET A 9 -16.30 7.61 -8.92
CA MET A 9 -15.40 8.53 -8.23
C MET A 9 -14.05 8.47 -8.95
N THR A 10 -14.04 9.00 -10.17
CA THR A 10 -12.81 9.59 -10.71
C THR A 10 -12.45 10.69 -9.73
N LEU A 11 -11.29 10.58 -9.09
CA LEU A 11 -10.74 11.64 -8.23
C LEU A 11 -10.84 12.94 -9.04
N THR A 12 -11.60 13.92 -8.55
CA THR A 12 -11.75 15.17 -9.28
C THR A 12 -10.39 15.87 -9.34
N ALA A 13 -10.12 16.60 -10.42
CA ALA A 13 -8.86 17.35 -10.59
C ALA A 13 -8.57 18.30 -9.42
N GLU A 14 -9.61 18.76 -8.71
CA GLU A 14 -9.50 19.60 -7.51
C GLU A 14 -8.96 18.84 -6.29
N GLN A 15 -9.19 17.53 -6.18
CA GLN A 15 -8.58 16.69 -5.14
C GLN A 15 -7.11 16.37 -5.44
N ARG A 16 -6.61 16.58 -6.66
CA ARG A 16 -5.21 16.36 -7.05
C ARG A 16 -4.28 17.54 -6.70
N ALA A 17 -4.84 18.68 -6.27
CA ALA A 17 -4.14 19.96 -6.31
C ALA A 17 -3.42 20.40 -5.02
N THR A 18 -3.39 19.59 -3.95
CA THR A 18 -3.00 20.13 -2.63
C THR A 18 -1.53 19.94 -2.24
N GLN A 19 -0.74 19.04 -2.86
CA GLN A 19 0.70 18.92 -2.57
C GLN A 19 1.48 18.45 -3.81
N PRO A 20 2.23 19.32 -4.50
CA PRO A 20 2.96 18.95 -5.73
C PRO A 20 4.09 17.95 -5.50
N ASP A 21 4.53 17.75 -4.25
CA ASP A 21 5.63 16.85 -3.88
C ASP A 21 5.16 15.58 -3.14
N ALA A 22 3.84 15.37 -2.98
CA ALA A 22 3.34 14.20 -2.27
C ALA A 22 3.55 12.91 -3.07
N ALA A 23 3.88 11.82 -2.38
CA ALA A 23 4.08 10.53 -3.03
C ALA A 23 2.79 10.05 -3.71
N GLY A 24 2.93 9.58 -4.96
CA GLY A 24 1.83 9.08 -5.79
C GLY A 24 1.30 7.70 -5.39
N TYR A 25 1.67 7.19 -4.21
CA TYR A 25 1.25 5.89 -3.71
C TYR A 25 1.01 5.94 -2.19
N ALA A 26 0.25 4.99 -1.68
CA ALA A 26 0.10 4.75 -0.25
C ALA A 26 -0.05 3.26 0.03
N TRP A 27 0.50 2.80 1.14
CA TRP A 27 0.40 1.43 1.62
C TRP A 27 0.00 1.39 3.09
N THR A 28 -0.65 0.29 3.51
CA THR A 28 -0.95 0.04 4.92
C THR A 28 -0.71 -1.42 5.30
N ILE A 29 -0.18 -1.65 6.51
CA ILE A 29 -0.02 -2.99 7.09
C ILE A 29 -1.31 -3.42 7.76
N THR A 30 -1.80 -4.61 7.39
CA THR A 30 -3.00 -5.23 7.99
C THR A 30 -2.73 -6.58 8.62
N GLU A 31 -1.57 -7.19 8.34
CA GLU A 31 -1.16 -8.48 8.86
C GLU A 31 0.28 -8.37 9.35
N ASP A 32 0.53 -8.88 10.56
CA ASP A 32 1.84 -8.90 11.23
C ASP A 32 2.05 -10.32 11.78
N GLN A 33 3.02 -11.03 11.22
CA GLN A 33 3.36 -12.40 11.59
C GLN A 33 4.60 -12.47 12.50
N ILE A 34 5.27 -11.35 12.75
CA ILE A 34 6.42 -11.31 13.65
C ILE A 34 5.92 -11.15 15.09
N ASN A 35 4.90 -10.31 15.29
CA ASN A 35 4.28 -10.12 16.59
C ASN A 35 3.28 -11.24 16.94
N THR A 36 3.79 -12.43 17.26
CA THR A 36 2.95 -13.59 17.62
C THR A 36 2.77 -13.77 19.13
N ASP A 37 3.68 -13.23 19.94
CA ASP A 37 3.72 -13.40 21.40
C ASP A 37 3.48 -12.11 22.19
N GLY A 38 3.33 -10.96 21.50
CA GLY A 38 3.10 -9.66 22.12
C GLY A 38 4.35 -9.01 22.71
N ILE A 39 5.54 -9.57 22.49
CA ILE A 39 6.80 -9.01 23.02
C ILE A 39 7.19 -7.73 22.28
N ILE A 40 6.91 -7.68 20.97
CA ILE A 40 7.13 -6.50 20.13
C ILE A 40 5.82 -5.79 19.83
N PRO A 41 5.80 -4.46 19.67
CA PRO A 41 4.60 -3.75 19.26
C PRO A 41 4.10 -4.22 17.89
N SER A 42 2.78 -4.38 17.75
CA SER A 42 2.18 -4.70 16.46
C SER A 42 2.38 -3.57 15.46
N ARG A 43 2.59 -3.95 14.20
CA ARG A 43 2.72 -3.04 13.07
C ARG A 43 1.42 -2.88 12.27
N VAL A 44 0.35 -3.57 12.67
CA VAL A 44 -0.97 -3.41 12.05
C VAL A 44 -1.45 -1.96 12.21
N GLY A 45 -1.91 -1.37 11.11
CA GLY A 45 -2.34 0.02 11.04
C GLY A 45 -1.22 1.01 10.68
N THR A 46 0.03 0.55 10.55
CA THR A 46 1.09 1.39 9.97
C THR A 46 0.71 1.79 8.54
N LEU A 47 0.89 3.07 8.23
CA LEU A 47 0.60 3.70 6.95
C LEU A 47 1.87 4.36 6.43
N GLY A 48 2.11 4.26 5.13
CA GLY A 48 3.22 4.97 4.50
C GLY A 48 3.00 5.22 3.01
N PRO A 49 3.91 5.99 2.39
CA PRO A 49 4.92 6.82 3.04
C PRO A 49 4.27 7.99 3.80
N ALA A 50 5.03 8.67 4.66
CA ALA A 50 4.50 9.73 5.53
C ALA A 50 4.02 10.97 4.73
N ASP A 51 4.53 11.15 3.52
CA ASP A 51 4.22 12.21 2.57
C ASP A 51 3.27 11.75 1.45
N ALA A 52 2.60 10.61 1.62
CA ALA A 52 1.59 10.13 0.68
C ALA A 52 0.42 11.11 0.56
N HIS A 53 -0.11 11.23 -0.65
CA HIS A 53 -1.28 12.07 -0.91
C HIS A 53 -2.49 11.61 -0.06
N GLU A 54 -3.20 12.55 0.59
CA GLU A 54 -4.27 12.24 1.55
C GLU A 54 -5.38 11.35 0.96
N SER A 55 -5.77 11.60 -0.30
CA SER A 55 -6.75 10.77 -1.00
C SER A 55 -6.31 9.30 -1.16
N LEU A 56 -5.01 9.05 -1.31
CA LEU A 56 -4.45 7.70 -1.41
C LEU A 56 -4.40 7.04 -0.03
N CYS A 57 -4.02 7.80 1.01
CA CYS A 57 -4.08 7.38 2.41
C CYS A 57 -5.51 6.94 2.79
N GLU A 58 -6.53 7.68 2.38
CA GLU A 58 -7.91 7.28 2.58
C GLU A 58 -8.30 6.05 1.75
N ALA A 59 -7.89 6.00 0.49
CA ALA A 59 -8.28 4.94 -0.44
C ALA A 59 -7.71 3.58 -0.02
N VAL A 60 -6.46 3.52 0.44
CA VAL A 60 -5.81 2.25 0.80
C VAL A 60 -6.48 1.56 1.98
N GLN A 61 -7.00 2.34 2.92
CA GLN A 61 -7.68 1.85 4.13
C GLN A 61 -9.11 1.34 3.86
N LYS A 62 -9.76 1.82 2.79
CA LYS A 62 -11.15 1.46 2.45
C LYS A 62 -11.17 0.26 1.48
N PRO A 63 -12.02 -0.75 1.71
CA PRO A 63 -12.24 -1.82 0.73
C PRO A 63 -12.72 -1.25 -0.62
N GLY A 64 -12.11 -1.68 -1.72
CA GLY A 64 -12.44 -1.19 -3.06
C GLY A 64 -11.50 -1.74 -4.14
N GLN A 65 -11.77 -1.40 -5.40
CA GLN A 65 -10.98 -1.86 -6.55
C GLN A 65 -9.63 -1.14 -6.70
N HIS A 66 -9.42 -0.06 -5.96
CA HIS A 66 -8.23 0.79 -6.10
C HIS A 66 -7.08 0.38 -5.18
N ARG A 67 -7.12 -0.80 -4.58
CA ARG A 67 -6.01 -1.32 -3.78
C ARG A 67 -5.67 -2.74 -4.18
N VAL A 68 -4.40 -3.09 -4.08
CA VAL A 68 -3.88 -4.42 -4.35
C VAL A 68 -3.30 -4.99 -3.06
N ARG A 69 -3.58 -6.25 -2.77
CA ARG A 69 -3.04 -6.91 -1.59
C ARG A 69 -1.58 -7.27 -1.84
N PHE A 70 -0.73 -7.02 -0.85
CA PHE A 70 0.67 -7.45 -0.87
C PHE A 70 1.02 -8.35 0.33
N ARG A 71 2.13 -9.06 0.19
CA ARG A 71 2.83 -9.82 1.24
C ARG A 71 4.32 -9.61 1.13
N MET A 72 4.99 -9.34 2.24
CA MET A 72 6.43 -9.14 2.35
C MET A 72 7.09 -10.31 3.06
N TYR A 73 8.30 -10.64 2.61
CA TYR A 73 9.07 -11.79 3.07
C TYR A 73 10.53 -11.43 3.33
N ASP A 74 11.16 -12.13 4.26
CA ASP A 74 12.61 -12.10 4.46
C ASP A 74 13.37 -12.86 3.34
N ASP A 75 14.69 -12.95 3.49
CA ASP A 75 15.61 -13.61 2.57
C ASP A 75 15.50 -15.13 2.58
N ASP A 76 15.01 -15.71 3.68
CA ASP A 76 14.66 -17.12 3.79
C ASP A 76 13.26 -17.46 3.22
N GLY A 77 12.50 -16.44 2.82
CA GLY A 77 11.16 -16.57 2.24
C GLY A 77 10.03 -16.72 3.26
N ILE A 78 10.27 -16.39 4.52
CA ILE A 78 9.29 -16.37 5.60
C ILE A 78 8.39 -15.14 5.46
N TYR A 79 7.08 -15.34 5.58
CA TYR A 79 6.08 -14.27 5.49
C TYR A 79 6.04 -13.46 6.78
N TYR A 80 6.35 -12.15 6.70
CA TYR A 80 6.39 -11.27 7.87
C TYR A 80 5.19 -10.32 7.92
N TYR A 81 4.88 -9.65 6.82
CA TYR A 81 3.89 -8.58 6.81
C TYR A 81 2.98 -8.63 5.59
N GLY A 82 1.70 -8.37 5.78
CA GLY A 82 0.74 -8.25 4.70
C GLY A 82 -0.06 -6.96 4.79
N GLY A 83 -0.57 -6.50 3.66
CA GLY A 83 -1.21 -5.21 3.58
C GLY A 83 -1.83 -4.90 2.23
N PHE A 84 -2.14 -3.63 2.04
CA PHE A 84 -2.68 -3.11 0.79
C PHE A 84 -1.84 -1.94 0.28
N LEU A 85 -1.66 -1.87 -1.03
CA LEU A 85 -1.04 -0.77 -1.77
C LEU A 85 -2.07 -0.15 -2.69
N THR A 86 -2.09 1.18 -2.78
CA THR A 86 -2.78 1.96 -3.81
C THR A 86 -1.80 2.94 -4.43
N TYR A 87 -2.05 3.33 -5.67
CA TYR A 87 -1.23 4.32 -6.36
C TYR A 87 -2.04 5.04 -7.45
N ASP A 88 -1.65 6.29 -7.72
CA ASP A 88 -2.11 7.06 -8.87
C ASP A 88 -1.08 6.90 -10.01
N PRO A 89 -1.45 6.28 -11.14
CA PRO A 89 -0.55 6.12 -12.29
C PRO A 89 0.02 7.44 -12.82
N GLU A 90 -0.71 8.56 -12.70
CA GLU A 90 -0.25 9.87 -13.16
C GLU A 90 0.82 10.46 -12.24
N LEU A 91 0.80 10.11 -10.95
CA LEU A 91 1.77 10.60 -9.96
C LEU A 91 2.95 9.64 -9.75
N THR A 92 2.92 8.46 -10.39
CA THR A 92 3.93 7.40 -10.23
C THR A 92 4.68 7.08 -11.52
N GLU A 93 4.59 7.92 -12.56
CA GLU A 93 5.18 7.68 -13.89
C GLU A 93 6.69 7.35 -13.87
N HIS A 94 7.41 7.71 -12.80
CA HIS A 94 8.85 7.45 -12.63
C HIS A 94 9.21 6.59 -11.41
N LEU A 95 8.22 6.01 -10.75
CA LEU A 95 8.39 5.20 -9.54
C LEU A 95 7.91 3.78 -9.79
N GLU A 96 8.51 2.82 -9.09
CA GLU A 96 8.03 1.43 -9.00
C GLU A 96 7.26 1.28 -7.67
N PRO A 97 5.96 1.68 -7.61
CA PRO A 97 5.20 1.69 -6.36
C PRO A 97 5.04 0.29 -5.76
N SER A 98 5.15 -0.76 -6.57
CA SER A 98 5.10 -2.16 -6.15
C SER A 98 6.25 -2.56 -5.22
N TRP A 99 7.37 -1.85 -5.22
CA TRP A 99 8.50 -2.18 -4.34
C TRP A 99 8.56 -1.34 -3.06
N GLN A 100 7.82 -0.23 -3.04
CA GLN A 100 7.93 0.77 -1.99
C GLN A 100 7.59 0.25 -0.58
N PRO A 101 6.59 -0.62 -0.35
CA PRO A 101 6.34 -1.13 1.01
C PRO A 101 7.55 -1.87 1.62
N VAL A 102 8.34 -2.55 0.79
CA VAL A 102 9.58 -3.18 1.25
C VAL A 102 10.64 -2.12 1.55
N GLN A 103 10.86 -1.16 0.64
CA GLN A 103 11.87 -0.11 0.84
C GLN A 103 11.56 0.80 2.03
N ASP A 104 10.31 1.24 2.14
CA ASP A 104 9.84 2.19 3.15
C ASP A 104 9.79 1.56 4.55
N PHE A 105 9.48 0.27 4.65
CA PHE A 105 9.17 -0.37 5.91
C PHE A 105 9.75 -1.78 6.06
N GLY A 106 9.43 -2.72 5.17
CA GLY A 106 9.75 -4.13 5.37
C GLY A 106 11.25 -4.39 5.58
N MET A 107 12.09 -3.82 4.73
CA MET A 107 13.55 -3.92 4.79
C MET A 107 14.14 -3.23 6.03
N PRO A 108 13.86 -1.93 6.31
CA PRO A 108 14.43 -1.27 7.49
C PRO A 108 13.88 -1.77 8.83
N ASP A 109 12.64 -2.26 8.89
CA ASP A 109 12.02 -2.71 10.14
C ASP A 109 12.38 -4.15 10.50
N ALA A 110 12.35 -5.06 9.52
CA ALA A 110 12.45 -6.50 9.77
C ALA A 110 13.31 -7.27 8.76
N GLY A 111 14.01 -6.58 7.84
CA GLY A 111 14.85 -7.25 6.84
C GLY A 111 14.06 -7.97 5.74
N CYS A 112 12.84 -7.53 5.41
CA CYS A 112 12.14 -8.05 4.24
C CYS A 112 12.92 -7.71 2.97
N VAL A 113 13.06 -8.67 2.06
CA VAL A 113 13.77 -8.52 0.78
C VAL A 113 12.94 -9.01 -0.40
N ARG A 114 11.66 -9.31 -0.22
CA ARG A 114 10.76 -9.73 -1.30
C ARG A 114 9.33 -9.29 -1.03
N ILE A 115 8.59 -8.98 -2.08
CA ILE A 115 7.15 -8.67 -2.03
C ILE A 115 6.41 -9.47 -3.09
N SER A 116 5.21 -9.92 -2.76
CA SER A 116 4.30 -10.56 -3.72
C SER A 116 2.91 -9.94 -3.64
N TYR A 117 2.20 -10.01 -4.75
CA TYR A 117 0.86 -9.51 -4.96
C TYR A 117 -0.04 -10.67 -5.41
N PRO A 118 -0.61 -11.44 -4.47
CA PRO A 118 -1.36 -12.67 -4.80
C PRO A 118 -2.50 -12.46 -5.81
N ASP A 119 -3.13 -11.28 -5.76
CA ASP A 119 -4.24 -10.91 -6.65
C ASP A 119 -3.77 -10.21 -7.94
N ARG A 120 -2.48 -9.85 -8.02
CA ARG A 120 -1.84 -9.16 -9.15
C ARG A 120 -0.37 -9.61 -9.34
N PRO A 121 -0.10 -10.89 -9.70
CA PRO A 121 1.27 -11.42 -9.73
C PRO A 121 2.23 -10.69 -10.69
N ALA A 122 1.69 -9.95 -11.67
CA ALA A 122 2.49 -9.10 -12.56
C ALA A 122 3.23 -7.96 -11.83
N LEU A 123 2.89 -7.67 -10.57
CA LEU A 123 3.55 -6.69 -9.71
C LEU A 123 4.58 -7.32 -8.77
N ASP A 124 4.77 -8.64 -8.79
CA ASP A 124 5.72 -9.32 -7.91
C ASP A 124 7.15 -8.80 -8.14
N CYS A 125 7.89 -8.57 -7.06
CA CYS A 125 9.25 -8.03 -7.08
C CYS A 125 10.13 -8.79 -6.07
N ALA A 126 11.39 -8.99 -6.41
CA ALA A 126 12.41 -9.68 -5.60
C ALA A 126 13.76 -8.97 -5.73
#